data_AF-A0A075MCX5-F1
#
_entry.id   AF-A0A075MCX5-F1
#
_cell.length_a   1.000
_cell.length_b   1.000
_cell.length_c   1.000
_cell.angle_alpha   90.00
_cell.angle_beta   90.00
_cell.angle_gamma   90.00
#
_symmetry.space_group_name_H-M   'P 1'
#
loop_
_entity.id
_entity.type
_entity.pdbx_description
1 polymer ?
#
loop_
_entity_poly.entity_id
_entity_poly.type
_entity_poly.pdbx_seq_one_letter_code
_entity_poly.pdbx_strand_id
1 'polypeptide(L)'
;MEKLSLPTQDSRDIIAAACRALNHVWREGYRYMKAGVMLADFTPSGIAQPGLFDEIQPRKNSEKLMKTLDELNQSGKGKVWFAGRGTAPEWQMKREMLSQCYTTKW
;
A
#
# COMPACT_ATOMS: atom_id res chain seq x y z
N MET A 1 4.80 -16.88 -1.79
CA MET A 1 4.87 -15.70 -0.90
C MET A 1 5.86 -14.76 -1.55
N GLU A 2 5.45 -13.54 -1.87
CA GLU A 2 6.32 -12.60 -2.60
C GLU A 2 7.24 -11.88 -1.61
N LYS A 3 8.55 -11.93 -1.85
CA LYS A 3 9.56 -11.31 -1.00
C LYS A 3 10.15 -10.11 -1.73
N LEU A 4 10.19 -8.97 -1.05
CA LEU A 4 10.92 -7.80 -1.51
C LEU A 4 12.39 -7.97 -1.14
N SER A 5 13.29 -7.71 -2.09
CA SER A 5 14.75 -7.80 -1.89
C SER A 5 15.26 -6.78 -0.89
N LEU A 6 14.60 -5.63 -0.83
CA LEU A 6 14.92 -4.53 0.08
C LEU A 6 13.70 -4.14 0.90
N PRO A 7 13.88 -3.77 2.17
CA PRO A 7 12.82 -3.14 2.94
C PRO A 7 12.46 -1.81 2.28
N THR A 8 11.16 -1.61 2.01
CA THR A 8 10.65 -0.41 1.35
C THR A 8 9.41 0.09 2.05
N GLN A 9 9.29 1.41 2.10
CA GLN A 9 8.08 2.13 2.53
C GLN A 9 7.37 2.79 1.33
N ASP A 10 7.81 2.51 0.10
CA ASP A 10 7.19 3.05 -1.10
C ASP A 10 5.95 2.24 -1.47
N SER A 11 4.78 2.87 -1.40
CA SER A 11 3.52 2.24 -1.79
C SER A 11 3.53 1.72 -3.23
N ARG A 12 4.33 2.30 -4.14
CA ARG A 12 4.41 1.86 -5.55
C ARG A 12 5.05 0.48 -5.67
N ASP A 13 6.09 0.22 -4.90
CA ASP A 13 6.79 -1.07 -4.93
C ASP A 13 5.96 -2.15 -4.24
N ILE A 14 5.24 -1.80 -3.17
CA ILE A 14 4.29 -2.69 -2.49
C ILE A 14 3.13 -3.06 -3.42
N ILE A 15 2.54 -2.09 -4.14
CA ILE A 15 1.46 -2.34 -5.10
C ILE A 15 1.95 -3.22 -6.25
N ALA A 16 3.14 -2.93 -6.80
CA ALA A 16 3.72 -3.73 -7.87
C ALA A 16 3.91 -5.19 -7.42
N ALA A 17 4.41 -5.41 -6.21
CA ALA A 17 4.53 -6.75 -5.65
C ALA A 17 3.16 -7.41 -5.46
N ALA A 18 2.19 -6.72 -4.86
CA ALA A 18 0.85 -7.28 -4.70
C ALA A 18 0.21 -7.70 -6.05
N CYS A 19 0.41 -6.93 -7.11
CA CYS A 19 -0.06 -7.27 -8.45
C CYS A 19 0.67 -8.51 -9.02
N ARG A 20 1.98 -8.65 -8.82
CA ARG A 20 2.73 -9.84 -9.28
C ARG A 20 2.26 -11.11 -8.54
N ALA A 21 2.06 -11.03 -7.24
CA ALA A 21 1.50 -12.11 -6.44
C ALA A 21 0.08 -12.48 -6.91
N LEU A 22 -0.75 -11.48 -7.19
CA LEU A 22 -2.10 -11.70 -7.71
C LEU A 22 -2.09 -12.42 -9.06
N ASN A 23 -1.22 -12.01 -9.98
CA ASN A 23 -1.06 -12.66 -11.28
C ASN A 23 -0.66 -14.14 -11.17
N HIS A 24 0.13 -14.50 -10.14
CA HIS A 24 0.49 -15.90 -9.89
C HIS A 24 -0.67 -16.77 -9.38
N VAL A 25 -1.58 -16.18 -8.61
CA VAL A 25 -2.71 -16.90 -8.00
C VAL A 25 -3.97 -16.82 -8.87
N TRP A 26 -3.96 -15.96 -9.89
CA TRP A 26 -5.08 -15.75 -10.79
C TRP A 26 -5.43 -17.02 -11.59
N ARG A 27 -6.71 -17.39 -11.58
CA ARG A 27 -7.28 -18.50 -12.33
C ARG A 27 -8.52 -18.02 -13.05
N GLU A 28 -8.51 -18.20 -14.37
CA GLU A 28 -9.66 -17.85 -15.20
C GLU A 28 -10.89 -18.69 -14.83
N GLY A 29 -12.08 -18.08 -14.93
CA GLY A 29 -13.34 -18.73 -14.56
C GLY A 29 -13.68 -18.71 -13.06
N TYR A 30 -12.78 -18.25 -12.18
CA TYR A 30 -13.05 -18.13 -10.75
C TYR A 30 -13.38 -16.70 -10.34
N ARG A 31 -14.39 -16.55 -9.46
CA ARG A 31 -14.71 -15.28 -8.81
C ARG A 31 -13.98 -15.16 -7.47
N TYR A 32 -13.13 -14.16 -7.35
CA TYR A 32 -12.44 -13.84 -6.10
C TYR A 32 -13.29 -12.88 -5.27
N MET A 33 -13.56 -13.21 -4.01
CA MET A 33 -14.42 -12.40 -3.12
C MET A 33 -13.65 -11.35 -2.33
N LYS A 34 -12.41 -11.65 -1.92
CA LYS A 34 -11.56 -10.76 -1.12
C LYS A 34 -10.10 -11.11 -1.29
N ALA A 35 -9.25 -10.09 -1.33
CA ALA A 35 -7.81 -10.21 -1.22
C ALA A 35 -7.29 -9.28 -0.10
N GLY A 36 -6.16 -9.62 0.50
CA GLY A 36 -5.50 -8.80 1.51
C GLY A 36 -4.00 -8.86 1.33
N VAL A 37 -3.33 -7.74 1.64
CA VAL A 37 -1.86 -7.65 1.65
C VAL A 37 -1.43 -7.57 3.12
N MET A 38 -0.53 -8.46 3.52
CA MET A 38 0.08 -8.46 4.85
C MET A 38 1.56 -8.14 4.70
N LEU A 39 2.01 -7.10 5.38
CA LEU A 39 3.42 -6.74 5.48
C LEU A 39 3.98 -7.38 6.75
N ALA A 40 5.18 -7.94 6.64
CA ALA A 40 5.90 -8.58 7.72
C ALA A 40 7.38 -8.19 7.64
N ASP A 41 8.13 -8.44 8.72
CA ASP A 41 9.57 -8.22 8.79
C ASP A 41 9.97 -6.73 8.70
N PHE A 42 9.42 -5.93 9.62
CA PHE A 42 9.68 -4.49 9.66
C PHE A 42 11.08 -4.18 10.20
N THR A 43 11.81 -3.32 9.49
CA THR A 43 13.13 -2.81 9.91
C THR A 43 13.04 -1.32 10.25
N PRO A 44 13.82 -0.83 11.23
CA PRO A 44 13.90 0.61 11.50
C PRO A 44 14.37 1.39 10.26
N SER A 45 13.81 2.59 10.08
CA SER A 45 14.20 3.48 8.97
C SER A 45 15.68 3.86 9.07
N GLY A 46 16.40 3.84 7.95
CA GLY A 46 17.80 4.24 7.85
C GLY A 46 18.86 3.18 8.19
N ILE A 47 18.46 1.97 8.64
CA ILE A 47 19.40 0.88 8.99
C ILE A 47 19.55 -0.13 7.84
N ALA A 48 18.73 -0.03 6.80
CA ALA A 48 18.78 -0.94 5.66
C ALA A 48 19.98 -0.61 4.76
N GLN A 49 21.07 -1.36 4.92
CA GLN A 49 22.18 -1.35 3.97
C GLN A 49 21.80 -2.22 2.77
N PRO A 50 21.74 -1.67 1.54
CA PRO A 50 21.56 -2.49 0.36
C PRO A 50 22.78 -3.40 0.17
N GLY A 51 22.54 -4.61 -0.33
CA GLY A 51 23.61 -5.51 -0.74
C GLY A 51 24.46 -4.88 -1.82
N LEU A 52 25.76 -5.18 -1.83
CA LEU A 52 26.72 -4.64 -2.81
C LEU A 52 26.33 -4.96 -4.26
N PHE A 53 25.57 -6.05 -4.47
CA PHE A 53 25.11 -6.54 -5.77
C PHE A 53 23.59 -6.41 -5.95
N ASP A 54 22.91 -5.66 -5.08
CA ASP A 54 21.48 -5.42 -5.28
C ASP A 54 21.29 -4.50 -6.49
N GLU A 55 20.78 -5.06 -7.58
CA GLU A 55 20.46 -4.31 -8.81
C GLU A 55 19.33 -3.29 -8.58
N ILE A 56 18.47 -3.55 -7.60
CA ILE A 56 17.33 -2.72 -7.26
C ILE A 56 17.81 -1.72 -6.22
N GLN A 57 17.96 -0.45 -6.60
CA GLN A 57 18.20 0.62 -5.63
C GLN A 57 16.88 1.24 -5.15
N PRO A 58 16.83 1.78 -3.92
CA PRO A 58 15.70 2.57 -3.48
C PRO A 58 15.44 3.71 -4.46
N ARG A 59 14.17 3.91 -4.83
CA ARG A 59 13.80 5.00 -5.76
C ARG A 59 14.24 6.35 -5.17
N LYS A 60 14.91 7.16 -5.98
CA LYS A 60 15.31 8.52 -5.59
C LYS A 60 14.09 9.31 -5.10
N ASN A 61 14.24 10.03 -3.98
CA ASN A 61 13.21 10.86 -3.35
C ASN A 61 11.93 10.13 -2.90
N SER A 62 11.95 8.79 -2.80
CA SER A 62 10.80 8.00 -2.36
C SER A 62 10.27 8.47 -1.00
N GLU A 63 11.15 8.65 -0.01
CA GLU A 63 10.77 9.09 1.34
C GLU A 63 10.07 10.46 1.33
N LYS A 64 10.64 11.45 0.64
CA LYS A 64 10.02 12.78 0.52
C LYS A 64 8.66 12.70 -0.15
N LEU A 65 8.53 11.91 -1.21
CA LEU A 65 7.27 11.73 -1.92
C LEU A 65 6.20 11.08 -1.04
N MET A 66 6.54 9.96 -0.37
CA MET A 66 5.60 9.27 0.52
C MET A 66 5.17 10.19 1.66
N LYS A 67 6.10 10.95 2.25
CA LYS A 67 5.78 11.94 3.28
C LYS A 67 4.81 13.01 2.78
N THR A 68 5.06 13.60 1.61
CA THR A 68 4.15 14.61 1.04
C THR A 68 2.77 14.05 0.72
N LEU A 69 2.70 12.78 0.30
CA LEU A 69 1.43 12.11 0.01
C LEU A 69 0.64 11.88 1.31
N ASP A 70 1.32 11.48 2.37
CA ASP A 70 0.72 11.27 3.69
C ASP A 70 0.25 12.59 4.30
N GLU A 71 1.06 13.65 4.25
CA GLU A 71 0.69 15.00 4.70
C GLU A 71 -0.56 15.50 3.95
N LEU A 72 -0.60 15.32 2.63
CA LEU A 72 -1.76 15.69 1.82
C LEU A 72 -3.01 14.90 2.23
N ASN A 73 -2.88 13.58 2.40
CA ASN A 73 -3.96 12.70 2.81
C ASN A 73 -4.47 12.98 4.24
N GLN A 74 -3.60 13.44 5.14
CA GLN A 74 -3.93 13.81 6.52
C GLN A 74 -4.52 15.23 6.61
N SER A 75 -4.21 16.12 5.67
CA SER A 75 -4.67 17.52 5.67
C SER A 75 -6.20 17.70 5.57
N GLY A 76 -6.94 16.65 5.19
CA GLY A 76 -8.40 16.68 5.08
C GLY A 76 -8.95 17.46 3.89
N LYS A 77 -8.10 18.16 3.13
CA LYS A 77 -8.49 18.97 1.95
C LYS A 77 -8.74 18.13 0.69
N GLY A 78 -8.40 16.85 0.74
CA GLY A 78 -8.56 15.89 -0.34
C GLY A 78 -7.77 14.63 -0.02
N LYS A 79 -8.14 13.50 -0.65
CA LYS A 79 -7.34 12.28 -0.60
C LYS A 79 -6.74 12.05 -1.98
N VAL A 80 -5.48 11.66 -2.03
CA VAL A 80 -4.82 11.22 -3.25
C VAL A 80 -4.61 9.71 -3.15
N TRP A 81 -4.87 9.02 -4.25
CA TRP A 81 -4.70 7.59 -4.37
C TRP A 81 -4.04 7.26 -5.71
N PHE A 82 -3.42 6.10 -5.78
CA PHE A 82 -2.85 5.61 -7.03
C PHE A 82 -3.96 5.28 -8.03
N ALA A 83 -3.77 5.68 -9.29
CA ALA A 83 -4.76 5.50 -10.35
C ALA A 83 -5.19 4.03 -10.54
N GLY A 84 -4.31 3.08 -10.24
CA GLY A 84 -4.61 1.64 -10.29
C GLY A 84 -5.72 1.18 -9.32
N ARG A 85 -6.11 2.01 -8.35
CA ARG A 85 -7.27 1.77 -7.47
C ARG A 85 -8.62 1.96 -8.19
N GLY A 86 -8.64 2.70 -9.30
CA GLY A 86 -9.88 3.21 -9.91
C GLY A 86 -10.38 4.49 -9.22
N THR A 87 -11.20 5.27 -9.94
CA THR A 87 -11.75 6.55 -9.48
C THR A 87 -13.06 6.41 -8.69
N ALA A 88 -13.74 5.27 -8.79
CA ALA A 88 -14.98 4.97 -8.10
C ALA A 88 -14.89 3.59 -7.41
N PRO A 89 -14.93 3.52 -6.07
CA PRO A 89 -15.10 2.25 -5.40
C PRO A 89 -16.57 1.81 -5.54
N GLU A 90 -16.86 0.93 -6.50
CA GLU A 90 -18.17 0.25 -6.60
C GLU A 90 -18.51 -0.54 -5.34
N TRP A 91 -17.49 -1.02 -4.64
CA TRP A 91 -17.62 -1.75 -3.38
C TRP A 91 -17.16 -0.89 -2.22
N GLN A 92 -18.11 -0.28 -1.52
CA GLN A 92 -17.88 0.29 -0.19
C GLN A 92 -18.30 -0.72 0.88
N MET A 93 -17.53 -0.79 1.96
CA MET A 93 -17.93 -1.53 3.16
C MET A 93 -19.32 -1.03 3.60
N LYS A 94 -20.28 -1.96 3.73
CA LYS A 94 -21.62 -1.66 4.25
C LYS A 94 -21.50 -1.27 5.72
N ARG A 95 -21.52 0.03 5.98
CA ARG A 95 -21.22 0.66 7.29
C ARG A 95 -22.45 1.30 7.93
N GLU A 96 -23.63 0.81 7.58
CA GLU A 96 -24.93 1.34 8.04
C GLU A 96 -25.14 1.23 9.56
N MET A 97 -24.40 0.33 10.22
CA MET A 97 -24.49 0.09 11.67
C MET A 97 -23.28 0.62 12.45
N LEU A 98 -22.45 1.49 11.87
CA LEU A 98 -21.33 2.09 12.59
C LEU A 98 -21.85 3.17 13.56
N SER A 99 -21.51 3.06 14.85
CA SER A 99 -21.83 4.12 15.82
C SER A 99 -21.10 5.40 15.44
N GLN A 100 -21.70 6.56 15.70
CA GLN A 100 -21.17 7.85 15.23
C GLN A 100 -19.89 8.33 15.96
N CYS A 101 -19.22 7.48 16.74
CA CYS A 101 -17.97 7.80 17.45
C CYS A 101 -18.00 9.14 18.21
N TYR A 102 -19.14 9.48 18.84
CA TYR A 102 -19.33 10.77 19.51
C TYR A 102 -18.37 11.04 20.68
N THR A 103 -17.69 10.02 21.20
CA THR A 103 -16.79 10.12 22.37
C THR A 103 -15.30 10.10 22.02
N THR A 104 -14.94 9.96 20.74
CA THR A 104 -13.55 9.73 20.30
C THR A 104 -13.09 10.64 19.16
N LYS A 105 -13.89 11.64 18.77
CA LYS A 105 -13.50 12.72 17.86
C LYS A 105 -13.61 14.07 18.58
N TRP A 106 -12.47 14.71 18.82
CA TRP A 106 -12.33 16.08 19.33
C TRP A 106 -11.70 16.95 18.24
#